data_AF-A0A1S2LWG6-F1
#
_entry.id   AF-A0A1S2LWG6-F1
#
_cell.length_a   1.000
_cell.length_b   1.000
_cell.length_c   1.000
_cell.angle_alpha   90.00
_cell.angle_beta   90.00
_cell.angle_gamma   90.00
#
_symmetry.space_group_name_H-M   'P 1'
#
loop_
_entity.id
_entity.type
_entity.pdbx_description
1 polymer ?
#
loop_
_entity_poly.entity_id
_entity_poly.type
_entity_poly.pdbx_seq_one_letter_code
_entity_poly.pdbx_strand_id
1 'polypeptide(L)'
;MKKIFALLIFTFLLVPTVAMAEPPPKENLVEQQLSQLGIEEIREYWEEIVNEYGGFLPENQKGSFMEFVRGEKEFSLKEWLFGFVRYFFHEIIVNGKLLGTLILLTVFSMILQTLQTAFEKNTVSKVANAIVYMVLMIIAINSFYVAITYAQTAISSMINFMIALLPLLLALLASIGSITSVALFHPLIIFLVNTSGLLIQHFVLPLLFLSALLSLVSTLTDHYKVTKLANLLRNISVGTLGIFLTIFLGVISVQGAVTAVADGITIRTAKFVTGNFVPVVGRVFTDAADTVMGASILLKNTIGVVGLAILLLISAFPAIKVLTLALIFNLAAAVLQPLGGGAIINSLSIIGKAVIFIFAALATVCLMFFLAITIMVAAGNLSLMMR
;
A
#
# COMPACT_ATOMS: atom_id res chain seq x y z
N MET A 1 -29.90 -32.23 68.78
CA MET A 1 -28.65 -31.52 68.42
C MET A 1 -28.12 -31.83 67.01
N LYS A 2 -28.07 -33.09 66.54
CA LYS A 2 -27.57 -33.44 65.18
C LYS A 2 -28.35 -32.80 64.01
N LYS A 3 -29.69 -32.64 64.11
CA LYS A 3 -30.52 -32.04 63.04
C LYS A 3 -30.34 -30.51 62.90
N ILE A 4 -30.02 -29.82 63.99
CA ILE A 4 -29.75 -28.36 63.99
C ILE A 4 -28.37 -28.07 63.40
N PHE A 5 -27.39 -28.94 63.67
CA PHE A 5 -26.06 -28.85 63.08
C PHE A 5 -26.07 -29.10 61.55
N ALA A 6 -26.88 -30.06 61.09
CA ALA A 6 -27.07 -30.30 59.67
C ALA A 6 -27.78 -29.13 58.96
N LEU A 7 -28.75 -28.48 59.62
CA LEU A 7 -29.44 -27.31 59.07
C LEU A 7 -28.50 -26.10 58.95
N LEU A 8 -27.62 -25.88 59.93
CA LEU A 8 -26.61 -24.82 59.93
C LEU A 8 -25.52 -25.03 58.86
N ILE A 9 -25.10 -26.28 58.63
CA ILE A 9 -24.17 -26.60 57.53
C ILE A 9 -24.84 -26.42 56.16
N PHE A 10 -26.11 -26.79 56.04
CA PHE A 10 -26.86 -26.60 54.79
C PHE A 10 -27.12 -25.12 54.49
N THR A 11 -27.34 -24.28 55.50
CA THR A 11 -27.46 -22.82 55.32
C THR A 11 -26.11 -22.17 55.00
N PHE A 12 -24.99 -22.70 55.51
CA PHE A 12 -23.65 -22.19 55.18
C PHE A 12 -23.21 -22.54 53.75
N LEU A 13 -23.70 -23.67 53.20
CA LEU A 13 -23.47 -24.10 51.80
C LEU A 13 -24.33 -23.35 50.77
N LEU A 14 -25.38 -22.66 51.20
CA LEU A 14 -26.32 -21.91 50.36
C LEU A 14 -26.03 -20.40 50.33
N VAL A 15 -25.00 -19.92 51.05
CA VAL A 15 -24.52 -18.55 50.90
C VAL A 15 -23.73 -18.48 49.60
N PRO A 16 -24.17 -17.72 48.59
CA PRO A 16 -23.37 -17.54 47.39
C PRO A 16 -22.08 -16.84 47.81
N THR A 17 -20.96 -17.56 47.75
CA THR A 17 -19.65 -16.95 47.80
C THR A 17 -19.56 -15.97 46.64
N VAL A 18 -19.67 -14.68 46.95
CA VAL A 18 -19.31 -13.61 46.02
C VAL A 18 -17.81 -13.69 45.85
N ALA A 19 -17.37 -14.56 44.94
CA ALA A 19 -16.02 -14.53 44.43
C ALA A 19 -15.89 -13.19 43.70
N MET A 20 -15.26 -12.21 44.35
CA MET A 20 -14.77 -11.02 43.66
C MET A 20 -13.63 -11.49 42.77
N ALA A 21 -13.97 -11.94 41.57
CA ALA A 21 -13.01 -12.02 40.49
C ALA A 21 -12.63 -10.58 40.16
N GLU A 22 -11.43 -10.20 40.57
CA GLU A 22 -10.78 -8.98 40.08
C GLU A 22 -10.79 -9.07 38.55
N PRO A 23 -11.37 -8.09 37.84
CA PRO A 23 -11.41 -8.14 36.39
C PRO A 23 -9.96 -8.25 35.89
N PRO A 24 -9.63 -9.21 35.02
CA PRO A 24 -8.28 -9.29 34.48
C PRO A 24 -7.96 -7.91 33.87
N PRO A 25 -6.77 -7.35 34.14
CA PRO A 25 -6.39 -6.09 33.53
C PRO A 25 -6.56 -6.21 32.02
N LYS A 26 -7.26 -5.24 31.40
CA LYS A 26 -7.65 -5.28 29.97
C LYS A 26 -6.45 -5.55 29.05
N GLU A 27 -5.24 -5.20 29.48
CA GLU A 27 -3.96 -5.50 28.80
C GLU A 27 -3.70 -7.00 28.61
N ASN A 28 -3.96 -7.85 29.61
CA ASN A 28 -3.69 -9.29 29.53
C ASN A 28 -4.60 -10.01 28.52
N LEU A 29 -5.84 -9.54 28.35
CA LEU A 29 -6.80 -10.10 27.40
C LEU A 29 -6.44 -9.74 25.95
N VAL A 30 -6.04 -8.50 25.73
CA VAL A 30 -5.57 -7.99 24.43
C VAL A 30 -4.33 -8.79 23.98
N GLU A 31 -3.37 -9.00 24.87
CA GLU A 31 -2.13 -9.73 24.57
C GLU A 31 -2.35 -11.23 24.28
N GLN A 32 -3.25 -11.89 25.02
CA GLN A 32 -3.68 -13.26 24.71
C GLN A 32 -4.39 -13.36 23.34
N GLN A 33 -5.27 -12.43 23.01
CA GLN A 33 -5.94 -12.41 21.70
C GLN A 33 -4.96 -12.14 20.56
N LEU A 34 -4.01 -11.20 20.71
CA LEU A 34 -2.94 -10.94 19.74
C LEU A 34 -2.13 -12.21 19.42
N SER A 35 -1.78 -13.00 20.44
CA SER A 35 -1.00 -14.23 20.26
C SER A 35 -1.76 -15.35 19.52
N GLN A 36 -3.08 -15.36 19.56
CA GLN A 36 -3.92 -16.35 18.86
C GLN A 36 -4.32 -15.90 17.44
N LEU A 37 -4.15 -14.62 17.10
CA LEU A 37 -4.74 -14.01 15.90
C LEU A 37 -3.86 -14.06 14.62
N GLY A 38 -2.77 -14.83 14.57
CA GLY A 38 -1.97 -14.96 13.34
C GLY A 38 -1.23 -13.68 12.93
N ILE A 39 -0.85 -12.86 13.91
CA ILE A 39 -0.17 -11.56 13.71
C ILE A 39 1.28 -11.73 13.22
N GLU A 40 1.80 -12.96 13.21
CA GLU A 40 3.14 -13.28 12.73
C GLU A 40 3.37 -12.81 11.29
N GLU A 41 2.40 -13.03 10.41
CA GLU A 41 2.51 -12.64 8.99
C GLU A 41 2.67 -11.12 8.83
N ILE A 42 1.98 -10.31 9.65
CA ILE A 42 2.09 -8.85 9.62
C ILE A 42 3.43 -8.38 10.21
N ARG A 43 3.93 -9.10 11.23
CA ARG A 43 5.21 -8.81 11.85
C ARG A 43 6.35 -8.99 10.86
N GLU A 44 6.32 -10.04 10.03
CA GLU A 44 7.33 -10.28 9.00
C GLU A 44 7.49 -9.09 8.05
N TYR A 45 6.39 -8.48 7.60
CA TYR A 45 6.45 -7.27 6.75
C TYR A 45 7.05 -6.06 7.48
N TRP A 46 6.75 -5.89 8.77
CA TRP A 46 7.37 -4.83 9.56
C TRP A 46 8.87 -5.05 9.70
N GLU A 47 9.30 -6.27 9.99
CA GLU A 47 10.71 -6.62 10.12
C GLU A 47 11.45 -6.47 8.78
N GLU A 48 10.84 -6.84 7.66
CA GLU A 48 11.39 -6.60 6.33
C GLU A 48 11.63 -5.10 6.08
N ILE A 49 10.64 -4.25 6.40
CA ILE A 49 10.77 -2.79 6.28
C ILE A 49 11.88 -2.25 7.18
N VAL A 50 11.97 -2.69 8.43
CA VAL A 50 13.01 -2.24 9.37
C VAL A 50 14.39 -2.71 8.91
N ASN A 51 14.51 -3.92 8.37
CA ASN A 51 15.77 -4.46 7.86
C ASN A 51 16.23 -3.74 6.58
N GLU A 52 15.33 -3.48 5.63
CA GLU A 52 15.68 -2.85 4.35
C GLU A 52 15.82 -1.32 4.48
N TYR A 53 14.93 -0.67 5.25
CA TYR A 53 14.80 0.79 5.30
C TYR A 53 15.07 1.40 6.69
N GLY A 54 15.49 0.62 7.67
CA GLY A 54 15.71 1.07 9.05
C GLY A 54 16.65 2.27 9.18
N GLY A 55 17.58 2.49 8.25
CA GLY A 55 18.42 3.70 8.23
C GLY A 55 17.65 5.02 8.05
N PHE A 56 16.44 4.95 7.48
CA PHE A 56 15.62 6.11 7.11
C PHE A 56 14.37 6.27 7.98
N LEU A 57 14.01 5.27 8.78
CA LEU A 57 12.92 5.37 9.75
C LEU A 57 13.30 6.29 10.93
N PRO A 58 12.33 6.89 11.64
CA PRO A 58 12.59 7.61 12.89
C PRO A 58 13.21 6.71 13.95
N GLU A 59 14.27 7.12 14.65
CA GLU A 59 14.96 6.27 15.66
C GLU A 59 14.02 5.76 16.76
N ASN A 60 13.09 6.60 17.18
CA ASN A 60 12.10 6.22 18.17
C ASN A 60 11.19 5.10 17.62
N GLN A 61 10.89 5.05 16.33
CA GLN A 61 9.91 4.11 15.77
C GLN A 61 10.53 2.87 15.10
N LYS A 62 11.84 2.61 15.27
CA LYS A 62 12.54 1.40 14.78
C LYS A 62 12.44 0.19 15.73
N GLY A 63 11.60 0.28 16.75
CA GLY A 63 11.46 -0.77 17.77
C GLY A 63 10.89 -2.07 17.23
N SER A 64 10.75 -3.06 18.12
CA SER A 64 10.00 -4.29 17.83
C SER A 64 8.59 -3.94 17.34
N PHE A 65 8.00 -4.82 16.53
CA PHE A 65 6.60 -4.68 16.09
C PHE A 65 5.65 -4.39 17.25
N MET A 66 5.85 -5.02 18.41
CA MET A 66 5.00 -4.76 19.59
C MET A 66 5.19 -3.35 20.16
N GLU A 67 6.39 -2.77 20.11
CA GLU A 67 6.61 -1.37 20.51
C GLU A 67 5.90 -0.41 19.54
N PHE A 68 5.93 -0.73 18.24
CA PHE A 68 5.22 0.05 17.21
C PHE A 68 3.70 -0.01 17.42
N VAL A 69 3.15 -1.21 17.68
CA VAL A 69 1.71 -1.43 17.92
C VAL A 69 1.22 -0.74 19.19
N ARG A 70 1.99 -0.80 20.28
CA ARG A 70 1.59 -0.19 21.56
C ARG A 70 1.65 1.35 21.53
N GLY A 71 2.36 1.93 20.56
CA GLY A 71 2.46 3.38 20.43
C GLY A 71 3.10 4.05 21.64
N GLU A 72 3.98 3.33 22.36
CA GLU A 72 4.63 3.81 23.58
C GLU A 72 5.52 5.05 23.33
N LYS A 73 5.81 5.37 22.06
CA LYS A 73 6.68 6.46 21.65
C LYS A 73 5.89 7.50 20.84
N GLU A 74 6.15 8.78 21.10
CA GLU A 74 5.44 9.89 20.48
C GLU A 74 5.53 9.85 18.95
N PHE A 75 4.39 10.00 18.27
CA PHE A 75 4.33 10.06 16.82
C PHE A 75 4.79 11.44 16.31
N SER A 76 5.95 11.47 15.67
CA SER A 76 6.52 12.69 15.08
C SER A 76 6.40 12.66 13.55
N LEU A 77 5.37 13.33 13.02
CA LEU A 77 5.19 13.49 11.57
C LEU A 77 6.43 14.12 10.90
N LYS A 78 7.11 15.02 11.63
CA LYS A 78 8.31 15.71 11.14
C LYS A 78 9.47 14.75 10.91
N GLU A 79 9.70 13.81 11.83
CA GLU A 79 10.77 12.82 11.70
C GLU A 79 10.51 11.85 10.54
N TRP A 80 9.26 11.42 10.36
CA TRP A 80 8.86 10.61 9.21
C TRP A 80 9.11 11.33 7.88
N LEU A 81 8.66 12.58 7.76
CA LEU A 81 8.88 13.38 6.57
C LEU A 81 10.39 13.56 6.30
N PHE A 82 11.18 13.85 7.34
CA PHE A 82 12.62 13.95 7.23
C PHE A 82 13.27 12.63 6.78
N GLY A 83 12.78 11.50 7.28
CA GLY A 83 13.19 10.16 6.85
C GLY A 83 12.96 9.91 5.36
N PHE A 84 11.75 10.19 4.87
CA PHE A 84 11.41 10.08 3.44
C PHE A 84 12.23 11.03 2.57
N VAL A 85 12.45 12.27 3.01
CA VAL A 85 13.30 13.23 2.30
C VAL A 85 14.75 12.76 2.26
N ARG A 86 15.29 12.24 3.37
CA ARG A 86 16.64 11.67 3.43
C ARG A 86 16.78 10.49 2.48
N TYR A 87 15.78 9.62 2.44
CA TYR A 87 15.74 8.49 1.51
C TYR A 87 15.67 8.93 0.04
N PHE A 88 14.85 9.94 -0.26
CA PHE A 88 14.77 10.55 -1.59
C PHE A 88 16.13 11.13 -2.04
N PHE A 89 16.83 11.87 -1.18
CA PHE A 89 18.18 12.35 -1.51
C PHE A 89 19.21 11.22 -1.61
N HIS A 90 19.08 10.18 -0.80
CA HIS A 90 19.91 8.98 -0.93
C HIS A 90 19.73 8.33 -2.31
N GLU A 91 18.49 8.16 -2.77
CA GLU A 91 18.19 7.64 -4.11
C GLU A 91 18.73 8.55 -5.22
N ILE A 92 18.68 9.88 -5.06
CA ILE A 92 19.30 10.81 -6.02
C ILE A 92 20.81 10.59 -6.10
N ILE A 93 21.48 10.41 -4.96
CA ILE A 93 22.93 10.19 -4.90
C ILE A 93 23.30 8.84 -5.50
N VAL A 94 22.57 7.77 -5.15
CA VAL A 94 22.76 6.41 -5.69
C VAL A 94 22.60 6.41 -7.21
N ASN A 95 21.57 7.07 -7.72
CA ASN A 95 21.31 7.20 -9.15
C ASN A 95 22.06 8.39 -9.79
N GLY A 96 22.92 9.09 -9.05
CA GLY A 96 23.70 10.22 -9.55
C GLY A 96 24.69 9.80 -10.64
N LYS A 97 25.20 8.56 -10.57
CA LYS A 97 26.02 7.95 -11.64
C LYS A 97 25.25 7.86 -12.95
N LEU A 98 23.96 7.50 -12.91
CA LEU A 98 23.10 7.46 -14.08
C LEU A 98 22.97 8.86 -14.69
N LEU A 99 22.64 9.86 -13.85
CA LEU A 99 22.51 11.26 -14.27
C LEU A 99 23.80 11.77 -14.94
N GLY A 100 24.95 11.57 -14.30
CA GLY A 100 26.25 11.99 -14.84
C GLY A 100 26.60 11.30 -16.16
N THR A 101 26.31 10.00 -16.27
CA THR A 101 26.53 9.23 -17.50
C THR A 101 25.67 9.74 -18.65
N LEU A 102 24.39 10.04 -18.39
CA LEU A 102 23.47 10.60 -19.39
C LEU A 102 23.94 11.98 -19.89
N ILE A 103 24.35 12.86 -18.98
CA ILE A 103 24.87 14.19 -19.32
C ILE A 103 26.14 14.07 -20.16
N LEU A 104 27.12 13.30 -19.69
CA LEU A 104 28.41 13.13 -20.34
C LEU A 104 28.27 12.55 -21.76
N LEU A 105 27.47 11.49 -21.93
CA LEU A 105 27.23 10.89 -23.24
C LEU A 105 26.49 11.85 -24.19
N THR A 106 25.54 12.63 -23.68
CA THR A 106 24.82 13.60 -24.50
C THR A 106 25.75 14.73 -24.96
N VAL A 107 26.57 15.27 -24.06
CA VAL A 107 27.58 16.28 -24.39
C VAL A 107 28.58 15.75 -25.43
N PHE A 108 29.07 14.52 -25.26
CA PHE A 108 29.94 13.89 -26.26
C PHE A 108 29.26 13.72 -27.62
N SER A 109 28.01 13.27 -27.64
CA SER A 109 27.22 13.16 -28.88
C SER A 109 27.09 14.52 -29.58
N MET A 110 26.82 15.59 -28.84
CA MET A 110 26.72 16.94 -29.40
C MET A 110 28.05 17.43 -29.97
N ILE A 111 29.16 17.23 -29.25
CA ILE A 111 30.50 17.59 -29.74
C ILE A 111 30.81 16.82 -31.04
N LEU A 112 30.50 15.53 -31.10
CA LEU A 112 30.67 14.72 -32.31
C LEU A 112 29.81 15.23 -33.47
N GLN A 113 28.59 15.71 -33.20
CA GLN A 113 27.71 16.29 -34.21
C GLN A 113 28.23 17.65 -34.71
N THR A 114 28.81 18.48 -33.84
CA THR A 114 29.46 19.74 -34.25
C THR A 114 30.70 19.46 -35.10
N LEU A 115 31.55 18.51 -34.70
CA LEU A 115 32.73 18.11 -35.49
C LEU A 115 32.33 17.52 -36.85
N GLN A 116 31.26 16.70 -36.90
CA GLN A 116 30.72 16.20 -38.17
C GLN A 116 30.44 17.34 -39.15
N THR A 117 29.80 18.40 -38.67
CA THR A 117 29.38 19.52 -39.51
C THR A 117 30.58 20.29 -40.08
N ALA A 118 31.76 20.17 -39.46
CA ALA A 118 33.02 20.75 -39.92
C ALA A 118 33.79 19.88 -40.93
N PHE A 119 33.42 18.61 -41.14
CA PHE A 119 34.09 17.69 -42.09
C PHE A 119 33.20 17.38 -43.31
N GLU A 120 33.73 17.51 -44.52
CA GLU A 120 33.01 17.21 -45.79
C GLU A 120 32.52 15.75 -45.89
N LYS A 121 33.22 14.79 -45.27
CA LYS A 121 32.86 13.35 -45.27
C LYS A 121 31.91 13.00 -44.12
N ASN A 122 30.62 13.26 -44.34
CA ASN A 122 29.53 13.07 -43.38
C ASN A 122 29.27 11.62 -42.90
N THR A 123 29.82 10.57 -43.52
CA THR A 123 29.43 9.17 -43.24
C THR A 123 30.03 8.59 -41.96
N VAL A 124 31.32 8.79 -41.66
CA VAL A 124 31.97 8.20 -40.47
C VAL A 124 31.40 8.81 -39.18
N SER A 125 31.16 10.12 -39.17
CA SER A 125 30.62 10.82 -37.99
C SER A 125 29.13 10.50 -37.72
N LYS A 126 28.34 10.20 -38.76
CA LYS A 126 26.95 9.74 -38.61
C LYS A 126 26.88 8.40 -37.89
N VAL A 127 27.79 7.48 -38.20
CA VAL A 127 27.87 6.17 -37.55
C VAL A 127 28.24 6.33 -36.07
N ALA A 128 29.23 7.17 -35.75
CA ALA A 128 29.62 7.45 -34.37
C ALA A 128 28.46 8.04 -33.54
N ASN A 129 27.72 9.01 -34.10
CA ASN A 129 26.57 9.59 -33.42
C ASN A 129 25.45 8.55 -33.19
N ALA A 130 25.19 7.68 -34.16
CA ALA A 130 24.22 6.60 -34.04
C ALA A 130 24.59 5.60 -32.94
N ILE A 131 25.89 5.29 -32.76
CA ILE A 131 26.36 4.41 -31.68
C ILE A 131 26.12 5.06 -30.31
N VAL A 132 26.49 6.33 -30.13
CA VAL A 132 26.26 7.03 -28.84
C VAL A 132 24.78 7.12 -28.52
N TYR A 133 23.96 7.42 -29.54
CA TYR A 133 22.50 7.41 -29.41
C TYR A 133 21.96 6.03 -28.98
N MET A 134 22.45 4.95 -29.58
CA MET A 134 22.04 3.58 -29.24
C MET A 134 22.42 3.22 -27.79
N VAL A 135 23.62 3.61 -27.33
CA VAL A 135 24.03 3.42 -25.93
C VAL A 135 23.10 4.16 -24.98
N LEU A 136 22.77 5.41 -25.27
CA LEU A 136 21.81 6.19 -24.48
C LEU A 136 20.42 5.55 -24.46
N MET A 137 19.97 5.03 -25.61
CA MET A 137 18.70 4.32 -25.71
C MET A 137 18.66 3.07 -24.82
N ILE A 138 19.74 2.28 -24.83
CA ILE A 138 19.87 1.08 -23.99
C ILE A 138 19.79 1.45 -22.51
N ILE A 139 20.53 2.48 -22.09
CA ILE A 139 20.50 2.97 -20.70
C ILE A 139 19.08 3.43 -20.32
N ALA A 140 18.43 4.19 -21.20
CA ALA A 140 17.10 4.73 -20.97
C ALA A 140 16.03 3.63 -20.86
N ILE A 141 16.06 2.64 -21.76
CA ILE A 141 15.15 1.48 -21.74
C ILE A 141 15.39 0.62 -20.50
N ASN A 142 16.65 0.36 -20.14
CA ASN A 142 16.98 -0.43 -18.95
C ASN A 142 16.49 0.27 -17.67
N SER A 143 16.74 1.58 -17.54
CA SER A 143 16.27 2.35 -16.38
C SER A 143 14.74 2.35 -16.27
N PHE A 144 14.05 2.40 -17.40
CA PHE A 144 12.61 2.32 -17.44
C PHE A 144 12.07 0.92 -17.09
N TYR A 145 12.75 -0.14 -17.54
CA TYR A 145 12.47 -1.52 -17.12
C TYR A 145 12.64 -1.67 -15.60
N VAL A 146 13.72 -1.13 -15.03
CA VAL A 146 13.95 -1.11 -13.57
C VAL A 146 12.80 -0.41 -12.84
N ALA A 147 12.30 0.72 -13.34
CA ALA A 147 11.14 1.40 -12.76
C ALA A 147 9.87 0.54 -12.80
N ILE A 148 9.63 -0.21 -13.88
CA ILE A 148 8.51 -1.17 -13.96
C ILE A 148 8.68 -2.27 -12.92
N THR A 149 9.88 -2.83 -12.78
CA THR A 149 10.16 -3.89 -11.80
C THR A 149 9.90 -3.39 -10.38
N TYR A 150 10.35 -2.18 -10.02
CA TYR A 150 10.04 -1.60 -8.71
C TYR A 150 8.54 -1.48 -8.46
N ALA A 151 7.77 -1.03 -9.46
CA ALA A 151 6.32 -0.94 -9.34
C ALA A 151 5.66 -2.33 -9.25
N GLN A 152 6.10 -3.31 -10.04
CA GLN A 152 5.57 -4.68 -10.00
C GLN A 152 5.82 -5.34 -8.65
N THR A 153 7.05 -5.27 -8.13
CA THR A 153 7.41 -5.81 -6.82
C THR A 153 6.58 -5.15 -5.72
N ALA A 154 6.48 -3.82 -5.71
CA ALA A 154 5.68 -3.10 -4.72
C ALA A 154 4.19 -3.48 -4.76
N ILE A 155 3.62 -3.61 -5.97
CA ILE A 155 2.23 -4.06 -6.13
C ILE A 155 2.04 -5.49 -5.62
N SER A 156 2.97 -6.41 -5.91
CA SER A 156 2.93 -7.77 -5.39
C SER A 156 3.02 -7.80 -3.86
N SER A 157 3.96 -7.07 -3.26
CA SER A 157 4.10 -6.97 -1.81
C SER A 157 2.83 -6.41 -1.16
N MET A 158 2.23 -5.38 -1.75
CA MET A 158 0.96 -4.83 -1.28
C MET A 158 -0.20 -5.84 -1.37
N ILE A 159 -0.28 -6.64 -2.44
CA ILE A 159 -1.31 -7.68 -2.59
C ILE A 159 -1.12 -8.78 -1.55
N ASN A 160 0.11 -9.27 -1.38
CA ASN A 160 0.42 -10.32 -0.42
C ASN A 160 0.16 -9.85 1.01
N PHE A 161 0.52 -8.60 1.32
CA PHE A 161 0.20 -7.97 2.60
C PHE A 161 -1.32 -7.88 2.83
N MET A 162 -2.09 -7.47 1.82
CA MET A 162 -3.56 -7.46 1.91
C MET A 162 -4.13 -8.87 2.16
N ILE A 163 -3.59 -9.90 1.52
CA ILE A 163 -4.02 -11.29 1.71
C ILE A 163 -3.75 -11.77 3.13
N ALA A 164 -2.62 -11.38 3.75
CA ALA A 164 -2.30 -11.69 5.14
C ALA A 164 -3.16 -10.90 6.14
N LEU A 165 -3.41 -9.62 5.86
CA LEU A 165 -4.17 -8.72 6.75
C LEU A 165 -5.68 -9.00 6.74
N LEU A 166 -6.24 -9.45 5.61
CA LEU A 166 -7.70 -9.62 5.44
C LEU A 166 -8.32 -10.65 6.39
N PRO A 167 -7.81 -11.88 6.52
CA PRO A 167 -8.35 -12.88 7.45
C PRO A 167 -8.40 -12.36 8.89
N LEU A 168 -7.36 -11.64 9.32
CA LEU A 168 -7.27 -11.06 10.65
C LEU A 168 -8.37 -10.01 10.88
N LEU A 169 -8.55 -9.07 9.94
CA LEU A 169 -9.60 -8.05 10.05
C LEU A 169 -11.01 -8.64 9.98
N LEU A 170 -11.22 -9.66 9.15
CA LEU A 170 -12.50 -10.38 9.05
C LEU A 170 -12.81 -11.17 10.33
N ALA A 171 -11.81 -11.84 10.93
CA ALA A 171 -11.97 -12.55 12.20
C ALA A 171 -12.36 -11.59 13.33
N LEU A 172 -11.74 -10.40 13.37
CA LEU A 172 -12.09 -9.37 14.34
C LEU A 172 -13.50 -8.81 14.09
N LEU A 173 -13.91 -8.57 12.85
CA LEU A 173 -15.30 -8.20 12.52
C LEU A 173 -16.30 -9.28 12.94
N ALA A 174 -16.00 -10.57 12.70
CA ALA A 174 -16.82 -11.68 13.14
C ALA A 174 -16.98 -11.71 14.67
N SER A 175 -15.88 -11.46 15.40
CA SER A 175 -15.88 -11.42 16.87
C SER A 175 -16.73 -10.29 17.47
N ILE A 176 -16.93 -9.21 16.71
CA ILE A 176 -17.81 -8.07 17.08
C ILE A 176 -19.28 -8.36 16.72
N GLY A 177 -19.56 -9.46 16.02
CA GLY A 177 -20.90 -9.84 15.57
C GLY A 177 -21.30 -9.29 14.20
N SER A 178 -20.34 -8.72 13.44
CA SER A 178 -20.57 -8.18 12.09
C SER A 178 -20.55 -9.28 11.01
N ILE A 179 -21.48 -10.24 11.12
CA ILE A 179 -21.52 -11.43 10.25
C ILE A 179 -21.84 -11.04 8.80
N THR A 180 -22.65 -10.00 8.58
CA THR A 180 -22.99 -9.56 7.21
C THR A 180 -21.79 -8.89 6.54
N SER A 181 -21.04 -8.04 7.27
CA SER A 181 -19.76 -7.50 6.78
C SER A 181 -18.79 -8.60 6.38
N VAL A 182 -18.61 -9.63 7.21
CA VAL A 182 -17.66 -10.72 6.93
C VAL A 182 -18.06 -11.52 5.68
N ALA A 183 -19.34 -11.87 5.56
CA ALA A 183 -19.84 -12.65 4.43
C ALA A 183 -19.70 -11.92 3.09
N LEU A 184 -19.86 -10.59 3.08
CA LEU A 184 -19.78 -9.79 1.86
C LEU A 184 -18.34 -9.34 1.55
N PHE A 185 -17.58 -8.87 2.55
CA PHE A 185 -16.22 -8.39 2.33
C PHE A 185 -15.24 -9.49 1.97
N HIS A 186 -15.40 -10.71 2.50
CA HIS A 186 -14.44 -11.78 2.26
C HIS A 186 -14.22 -12.09 0.76
N PRO A 187 -15.24 -12.47 -0.04
CA PRO A 187 -15.03 -12.73 -1.46
C PRO A 187 -14.77 -11.45 -2.24
N LEU A 188 -15.38 -10.33 -1.86
CA LEU A 188 -15.31 -9.07 -2.61
C LEU A 188 -13.91 -8.46 -2.58
N ILE A 189 -13.34 -8.26 -1.39
CA ILE A 189 -12.06 -7.57 -1.26
C ILE A 189 -10.96 -8.45 -1.86
N ILE A 190 -11.00 -9.77 -1.65
CA ILE A 190 -10.06 -10.70 -2.29
C ILE A 190 -10.17 -10.61 -3.82
N PHE A 191 -11.39 -10.58 -4.36
CA PHE A 191 -11.61 -10.44 -5.80
C PHE A 191 -11.05 -9.11 -6.33
N LEU A 192 -11.33 -7.99 -5.65
CA LEU A 192 -10.86 -6.67 -6.08
C LEU A 192 -9.33 -6.52 -5.97
N VAL A 193 -8.74 -7.01 -4.88
CA VAL A 193 -7.28 -6.99 -4.66
C VAL A 193 -6.57 -7.80 -5.74
N ASN A 194 -6.98 -9.06 -5.97
CA ASN A 194 -6.37 -9.91 -7.00
C ASN A 194 -6.57 -9.34 -8.41
N THR A 195 -7.80 -8.89 -8.71
CA THR A 195 -8.10 -8.29 -10.02
C THR A 195 -7.28 -7.03 -10.26
N SER A 196 -7.07 -6.20 -9.24
CA SER A 196 -6.22 -5.00 -9.34
C SER A 196 -4.79 -5.37 -9.70
N GLY A 197 -4.23 -6.40 -9.05
CA GLY A 197 -2.89 -6.89 -9.31
C GLY A 197 -2.74 -7.40 -10.73
N LEU A 198 -3.64 -8.29 -11.15
CA LEU A 198 -3.63 -8.86 -12.50
C LEU A 198 -3.77 -7.76 -13.56
N LEU A 199 -4.76 -6.88 -13.42
CA LEU A 199 -5.01 -5.78 -14.35
C LEU A 199 -3.79 -4.87 -14.45
N ILE A 200 -3.13 -4.54 -13.34
CA ILE A 200 -2.06 -3.54 -13.39
C ILE A 200 -0.75 -4.17 -13.85
N GLN A 201 -0.41 -5.36 -13.36
CA GLN A 201 0.85 -6.03 -13.71
C GLN A 201 0.83 -6.61 -15.13
N HIS A 202 -0.31 -7.12 -15.61
CA HIS A 202 -0.40 -7.83 -16.89
C HIS A 202 -1.05 -7.02 -18.01
N PHE A 203 -1.71 -5.90 -17.70
CA PHE A 203 -2.31 -5.04 -18.71
C PHE A 203 -1.76 -3.60 -18.66
N VAL A 204 -1.89 -2.88 -17.55
CA VAL A 204 -1.48 -1.46 -17.48
C VAL A 204 0.03 -1.26 -17.66
N LEU A 205 0.87 -1.93 -16.86
CA LEU A 205 2.32 -1.76 -16.93
C LEU A 205 2.91 -2.20 -18.28
N PRO A 206 2.51 -3.35 -18.88
CA PRO A 206 2.97 -3.74 -20.21
C PRO A 206 2.55 -2.76 -21.32
N LEU A 207 1.33 -2.20 -21.28
CA LEU A 207 0.92 -1.18 -22.25
C LEU A 207 1.70 0.13 -22.07
N LEU A 208 1.96 0.57 -20.84
CA LEU A 208 2.86 1.70 -20.57
C LEU A 208 4.27 1.41 -21.10
N PHE A 209 4.75 0.18 -20.96
CA PHE A 209 6.05 -0.23 -21.47
C PHE A 209 6.12 -0.10 -23.00
N LEU A 210 5.14 -0.70 -23.67
CA LEU A 210 5.03 -0.66 -25.12
C LEU A 210 4.86 0.77 -25.65
N SER A 211 4.08 1.60 -24.96
CA SER A 211 3.92 3.01 -25.28
C SER A 211 5.25 3.78 -25.23
N ALA A 212 6.04 3.57 -24.18
CA ALA A 212 7.35 4.21 -24.06
C ALA A 212 8.31 3.74 -25.16
N LEU A 213 8.37 2.44 -25.43
CA LEU A 213 9.17 1.89 -26.53
C LEU A 213 8.78 2.46 -27.90
N LEU A 214 7.49 2.49 -28.23
CA LEU A 214 7.02 3.07 -29.50
C LEU A 214 7.33 4.57 -29.59
N SER A 215 7.25 5.29 -28.47
CA SER A 215 7.63 6.71 -28.41
C SER A 215 9.11 6.90 -28.68
N LEU A 216 9.97 6.05 -28.09
CA LEU A 216 11.42 6.05 -28.35
C LEU A 216 11.76 5.67 -29.79
N VAL A 217 11.13 4.63 -30.34
CA VAL A 217 11.32 4.24 -31.75
C VAL A 217 10.88 5.37 -32.69
N SER A 218 9.85 6.13 -32.32
CA SER A 218 9.43 7.31 -33.11
C SER A 218 10.45 8.44 -33.10
N THR A 219 11.40 8.46 -32.15
CA THR A 219 12.52 9.41 -32.15
C THR A 219 13.69 8.98 -33.02
N LEU A 220 13.73 7.72 -33.48
CA LEU A 220 14.76 7.19 -34.39
C LEU A 220 14.53 7.56 -35.86
N THR A 221 13.30 7.91 -36.25
CA THR A 221 12.94 8.19 -37.64
C THR A 221 12.18 9.50 -37.77
N ASP A 222 12.54 10.27 -38.79
CA ASP A 222 11.82 11.51 -39.13
C ASP A 222 10.58 11.26 -39.99
N HIS A 223 10.46 10.10 -40.65
CA HIS A 223 9.42 9.82 -41.62
C HIS A 223 8.27 8.95 -41.07
N TYR A 224 8.57 7.89 -40.33
CA TYR A 224 7.55 6.93 -39.88
C TYR A 224 7.33 6.99 -38.37
N LYS A 225 6.59 8.01 -37.91
CA LYS A 225 6.33 8.22 -36.48
C LYS A 225 5.14 7.40 -36.00
N VAL A 226 5.36 6.62 -34.95
CA VAL A 226 4.35 5.79 -34.27
C VAL A 226 3.84 6.47 -32.98
N THR A 227 4.13 7.77 -32.81
CA THR A 227 3.83 8.55 -31.60
C THR A 227 2.34 8.60 -31.27
N LYS A 228 1.46 8.64 -32.28
CA LYS A 228 0.00 8.62 -32.05
C LYS A 228 -0.46 7.30 -31.45
N LEU A 229 0.05 6.17 -31.95
CA LEU A 229 -0.25 4.86 -31.41
C LEU A 229 0.32 4.71 -29.99
N ALA A 230 1.56 5.18 -29.77
CA ALA A 230 2.16 5.21 -28.44
C ALA A 230 1.28 5.97 -27.42
N ASN A 231 0.82 7.17 -27.79
CA ASN A 231 -0.09 7.96 -26.96
C ASN A 231 -1.44 7.27 -26.74
N LEU A 232 -2.00 6.60 -27.75
CA LEU A 232 -3.24 5.84 -27.62
C LEU A 232 -3.09 4.72 -26.59
N LEU A 233 -2.03 3.91 -26.67
CA LEU A 233 -1.77 2.83 -25.70
C LEU A 233 -1.62 3.36 -24.27
N ARG A 234 -0.92 4.48 -24.10
CA ARG A 234 -0.81 5.16 -22.80
C ARG A 234 -2.17 5.62 -22.28
N ASN A 235 -2.96 6.27 -23.13
CA ASN A 235 -4.27 6.78 -22.75
C ASN A 235 -5.23 5.64 -22.39
N ILE A 236 -5.16 4.51 -23.12
CA ILE A 236 -5.89 3.29 -22.75
C ILE A 236 -5.43 2.79 -21.38
N SER A 237 -4.12 2.69 -21.14
CA SER A 237 -3.56 2.23 -19.86
C SER A 237 -4.04 3.07 -18.67
N VAL A 238 -3.90 4.40 -18.78
CA VAL A 238 -4.30 5.34 -17.72
C VAL A 238 -5.82 5.41 -17.59
N GLY A 239 -6.54 5.33 -18.70
CA GLY A 239 -8.00 5.28 -18.73
C GLY A 239 -8.55 4.03 -18.03
N THR A 240 -7.99 2.87 -18.33
CA THR A 240 -8.33 1.61 -17.65
C THR A 240 -8.07 1.70 -16.16
N LEU A 241 -6.93 2.26 -15.74
CA LEU A 241 -6.61 2.48 -14.34
C LEU A 241 -7.65 3.38 -13.64
N GLY A 242 -8.03 4.50 -14.26
CA GLY A 242 -9.03 5.44 -13.72
C GLY A 242 -10.45 4.86 -13.65
N ILE A 243 -10.87 4.13 -14.70
CA ILE A 243 -12.15 3.40 -14.71
C ILE A 243 -12.17 2.36 -13.59
N PHE A 244 -11.10 1.57 -13.47
CA PHE A 244 -11.01 0.54 -12.44
C PHE A 244 -10.99 1.14 -11.02
N LEU A 245 -10.29 2.26 -10.80
CA LEU A 245 -10.35 3.02 -9.54
C LEU A 245 -11.78 3.46 -9.20
N THR A 246 -12.51 3.95 -10.19
CA THR A 246 -13.90 4.41 -10.01
C THR A 246 -14.82 3.24 -9.65
N ILE A 247 -14.68 2.11 -10.35
CA ILE A 247 -15.43 0.88 -10.04
C ILE A 247 -15.09 0.39 -8.64
N PHE A 248 -13.79 0.31 -8.31
CA PHE A 248 -13.30 -0.12 -7.01
C PHE A 248 -13.88 0.74 -5.89
N LEU A 249 -13.77 2.06 -6.00
CA LEU A 249 -14.33 3.00 -5.03
C LEU A 249 -15.85 2.89 -4.94
N GLY A 250 -16.55 2.80 -6.08
CA GLY A 250 -18.00 2.68 -6.11
C GLY A 250 -18.50 1.41 -5.42
N VAL A 251 -17.88 0.28 -5.72
CA VAL A 251 -18.20 -1.02 -5.12
C VAL A 251 -17.94 -1.01 -3.62
N ILE A 252 -16.76 -0.57 -3.18
CA ILE A 252 -16.42 -0.57 -1.75
C ILE A 252 -17.24 0.47 -0.98
N SER A 253 -17.54 1.63 -1.54
CA SER A 253 -18.36 2.66 -0.87
C SER A 253 -19.79 2.18 -0.64
N VAL A 254 -20.42 1.58 -1.66
CA VAL A 254 -21.77 1.04 -1.53
C VAL A 254 -21.81 -0.12 -0.54
N GLN A 255 -20.90 -1.08 -0.68
CA GLN A 255 -20.89 -2.24 0.21
C GLN A 255 -20.49 -1.88 1.64
N GLY A 256 -19.58 -0.94 1.83
CA GLY A 256 -19.20 -0.41 3.15
C GLY A 256 -20.36 0.24 3.89
N ALA A 257 -21.18 1.04 3.19
CA ALA A 257 -22.35 1.67 3.79
C ALA A 257 -23.46 0.66 4.12
N VAL A 258 -23.77 -0.25 3.18
CA VAL A 258 -24.87 -1.23 3.34
C VAL A 258 -24.58 -2.22 4.47
N THR A 259 -23.35 -2.73 4.54
CA THR A 259 -22.91 -3.69 5.58
C THR A 259 -22.95 -3.05 6.98
N ALA A 260 -22.44 -1.83 7.11
CA ALA A 260 -22.48 -1.09 8.37
C ALA A 260 -23.91 -0.91 8.91
N VAL A 261 -24.87 -0.64 8.01
CA VAL A 261 -26.27 -0.49 8.39
C VAL A 261 -26.90 -1.83 8.81
N ALA A 262 -26.70 -2.88 8.01
CA ALA A 262 -27.26 -4.20 8.26
C ALA A 262 -26.75 -4.82 9.58
N ASP A 263 -25.44 -4.71 9.84
CA ASP A 263 -24.86 -5.25 11.07
C ASP A 263 -25.32 -4.48 12.32
N GLY A 264 -25.50 -3.15 12.25
CA GLY A 264 -25.98 -2.37 13.40
C GLY A 264 -27.40 -2.73 13.85
N ILE A 265 -28.30 -3.00 12.90
CA ILE A 265 -29.67 -3.45 13.21
C ILE A 265 -29.67 -4.87 13.81
N THR A 266 -28.80 -5.74 13.31
CA THR A 266 -28.67 -7.13 13.76
C THR A 266 -28.18 -7.21 15.20
N ILE A 267 -27.14 -6.45 15.53
CA ILE A 267 -26.59 -6.38 16.90
C ILE A 267 -27.64 -5.85 17.90
N ARG A 268 -28.43 -4.84 17.51
CA ARG A 268 -29.52 -4.30 18.34
C ARG A 268 -30.62 -5.32 18.61
N THR A 269 -30.98 -6.12 17.60
CA THR A 269 -32.00 -7.17 17.71
C THR A 269 -31.54 -8.30 18.62
N ALA A 270 -30.30 -8.77 18.47
CA ALA A 270 -29.72 -9.82 19.32
C ALA A 270 -29.71 -9.41 20.80
N LYS A 271 -29.30 -8.18 21.10
CA LYS A 271 -29.31 -7.65 22.47
C LYS A 271 -30.71 -7.56 23.08
N PHE A 272 -31.70 -7.13 22.29
CA PHE A 272 -33.08 -7.02 22.76
C PHE A 272 -33.68 -8.40 23.10
N VAL A 273 -33.34 -9.43 22.34
CA VAL A 273 -33.83 -10.79 22.59
C VAL A 273 -33.13 -11.43 23.79
N THR A 274 -31.81 -11.37 23.87
CA THR A 274 -31.06 -12.01 24.98
C THR A 274 -31.28 -11.31 26.33
N GLY A 275 -31.45 -10.00 26.35
CA GLY A 275 -31.69 -9.22 27.57
C GLY A 275 -33.09 -9.40 28.16
N ASN A 276 -34.11 -9.64 27.33
CA ASN A 276 -35.50 -9.75 27.79
C ASN A 276 -35.95 -11.19 28.07
N PHE A 277 -35.36 -12.21 27.43
CA PHE A 277 -35.83 -13.59 27.54
C PHE A 277 -35.05 -14.46 28.55
N VAL A 278 -33.87 -14.04 29.05
CA VAL A 278 -33.09 -14.78 30.07
C VAL A 278 -32.52 -13.83 31.15
N PRO A 279 -33.34 -13.32 32.08
CA PRO A 279 -33.02 -12.12 32.87
C PRO A 279 -31.92 -12.25 33.94
N VAL A 280 -31.58 -13.46 34.42
CA VAL A 280 -30.57 -13.67 35.49
C VAL A 280 -29.24 -14.20 34.94
N VAL A 281 -29.28 -15.13 33.98
CA VAL A 281 -28.08 -15.69 33.35
C VAL A 281 -27.67 -14.84 32.14
N GLY A 282 -28.62 -14.34 31.35
CA GLY A 282 -28.37 -13.56 30.14
C GLY A 282 -27.68 -12.22 30.40
N ARG A 283 -27.83 -11.62 31.59
CA ARG A 283 -27.12 -10.37 31.94
C ARG A 283 -25.60 -10.59 32.02
N VAL A 284 -25.16 -11.64 32.70
CA VAL A 284 -23.72 -11.99 32.82
C VAL A 284 -23.12 -12.37 31.46
N PHE A 285 -23.86 -13.09 30.61
CA PHE A 285 -23.42 -13.40 29.25
C PHE A 285 -23.37 -12.15 28.34
N THR A 286 -24.31 -11.21 28.51
CA THR A 286 -24.32 -9.96 27.76
C THR A 286 -23.17 -9.05 28.19
N ASP A 287 -22.83 -9.01 29.48
CA ASP A 287 -21.70 -8.22 30.00
C ASP A 287 -20.35 -8.81 29.57
N ALA A 288 -20.23 -10.15 29.57
CA ALA A 288 -19.07 -10.84 29.04
C ALA A 288 -18.91 -10.61 27.52
N ALA A 289 -20.01 -10.69 26.76
CA ALA A 289 -20.01 -10.40 25.33
C ALA A 289 -19.61 -8.95 25.04
N ASP A 290 -20.12 -7.98 25.81
CA ASP A 290 -19.76 -6.56 25.67
C ASP A 290 -18.28 -6.31 25.98
N THR A 291 -17.69 -7.04 26.94
CA THR A 291 -16.26 -6.97 27.25
C THR A 291 -15.39 -7.49 26.11
N VAL A 292 -15.75 -8.65 25.53
CA VAL A 292 -15.03 -9.23 24.39
C VAL A 292 -15.18 -8.36 23.14
N MET A 293 -16.40 -7.88 22.84
CA MET A 293 -16.64 -6.95 21.75
C MET A 293 -15.81 -5.67 21.92
N GLY A 294 -15.75 -5.12 23.13
CA GLY A 294 -14.94 -3.95 23.47
C GLY A 294 -13.44 -4.16 23.17
N ALA A 295 -12.88 -5.28 23.59
CA ALA A 295 -11.49 -5.65 23.31
C ALA A 295 -11.25 -5.85 21.80
N SER A 296 -12.17 -6.52 21.10
CA SER A 296 -12.08 -6.75 19.66
C SER A 296 -12.13 -5.46 18.83
N ILE A 297 -12.90 -4.45 19.25
CA ILE A 297 -12.96 -3.14 18.57
C ILE A 297 -11.61 -2.41 18.69
N LEU A 298 -11.04 -2.39 19.90
CA LEU A 298 -9.74 -1.78 20.13
C LEU A 298 -8.68 -2.47 19.27
N LEU A 299 -8.64 -3.81 19.30
CA LEU A 299 -7.74 -4.61 18.46
C LEU A 299 -7.93 -4.33 16.98
N LYS A 300 -9.17 -4.35 16.46
CA LYS A 300 -9.48 -4.08 15.05
C LYS A 300 -9.01 -2.70 14.62
N ASN A 301 -9.25 -1.67 15.43
CA ASN A 301 -8.81 -0.31 15.11
C ASN A 301 -7.28 -0.21 15.14
N THR A 302 -6.62 -0.80 16.14
CA THR A 302 -5.15 -0.83 16.24
C THR A 302 -4.53 -1.56 15.06
N ILE A 303 -4.98 -2.78 14.77
CA ILE A 303 -4.52 -3.60 13.64
C ILE A 303 -4.82 -2.91 12.31
N GLY A 304 -5.98 -2.26 12.18
CA GLY A 304 -6.33 -1.48 11.01
C GLY A 304 -5.38 -0.30 10.77
N VAL A 305 -5.06 0.47 11.81
CA VAL A 305 -4.13 1.62 11.73
C VAL A 305 -2.70 1.15 11.47
N VAL A 306 -2.23 0.13 12.19
CA VAL A 306 -0.91 -0.49 11.97
C VAL A 306 -0.83 -1.06 10.55
N GLY A 307 -1.88 -1.73 10.10
CA GLY A 307 -1.95 -2.29 8.74
C GLY A 307 -1.91 -1.20 7.67
N LEU A 308 -2.62 -0.10 7.86
CA LEU A 308 -2.53 1.08 7.00
C LEU A 308 -1.12 1.68 6.98
N ALA A 309 -0.48 1.80 8.14
CA ALA A 309 0.87 2.34 8.25
C ALA A 309 1.89 1.45 7.50
N ILE A 310 1.84 0.14 7.73
CA ILE A 310 2.71 -0.83 7.05
C ILE A 310 2.47 -0.79 5.53
N LEU A 311 1.20 -0.80 5.09
CA LEU A 311 0.86 -0.69 3.66
C LEU A 311 1.46 0.58 3.02
N LEU A 312 1.37 1.73 3.70
CA LEU A 312 1.96 2.98 3.25
C LEU A 312 3.49 2.91 3.18
N LEU A 313 4.14 2.20 4.10
CA LEU A 313 5.60 2.01 4.06
C LEU A 313 6.04 1.09 2.92
N ILE A 314 5.35 -0.04 2.74
CA ILE A 314 5.58 -0.97 1.62
C ILE A 314 5.50 -0.23 0.28
N SER A 315 4.57 0.72 0.14
CA SER A 315 4.38 1.47 -1.11
C SER A 315 5.27 2.70 -1.24
N ALA A 316 5.54 3.42 -0.15
CA ALA A 316 6.25 4.70 -0.17
C ALA A 316 7.70 4.55 -0.62
N PHE A 317 8.44 3.57 -0.10
CA PHE A 317 9.85 3.41 -0.45
C PHE A 317 10.06 3.09 -1.95
N PRO A 318 9.36 2.10 -2.55
CA PRO A 318 9.42 1.89 -4.00
C PRO A 318 8.89 3.08 -4.81
N ALA A 319 7.84 3.77 -4.34
CA ALA A 319 7.32 4.95 -5.01
C ALA A 319 8.36 6.08 -5.07
N ILE A 320 9.16 6.26 -4.01
CA ILE A 320 10.29 7.20 -4.00
C ILE A 320 11.39 6.78 -4.98
N LYS A 321 11.74 5.48 -5.08
CA LYS A 321 12.70 4.98 -6.10
C LYS A 321 12.24 5.35 -7.52
N VAL A 322 10.97 5.06 -7.85
CA VAL A 322 10.38 5.35 -9.16
C VAL A 322 10.32 6.86 -9.43
N LEU A 323 9.89 7.67 -8.44
CA LEU A 323 9.82 9.12 -8.58
C LEU A 323 11.20 9.74 -8.79
N THR A 324 12.21 9.24 -8.08
CA THR A 324 13.60 9.71 -8.21
C THR A 324 14.12 9.45 -9.62
N LEU A 325 13.87 8.27 -10.19
CA LEU A 325 14.20 7.98 -11.59
C LEU A 325 13.51 8.97 -12.54
N ALA A 326 12.19 9.19 -12.39
CA ALA A 326 11.48 10.16 -13.22
C ALA A 326 12.12 11.56 -13.16
N LEU A 327 12.51 12.01 -11.98
CA LEU A 327 13.15 13.30 -11.80
C LEU A 327 14.53 13.37 -12.44
N ILE A 328 15.35 12.33 -12.31
CA ILE A 328 16.69 12.27 -12.94
C ILE A 328 16.59 12.42 -14.46
N PHE A 329 15.67 11.70 -15.10
CA PHE A 329 15.47 11.78 -16.55
C PHE A 329 14.95 13.16 -16.98
N ASN A 330 13.96 13.71 -16.28
CA ASN A 330 13.43 15.04 -16.61
C ASN A 330 14.45 16.16 -16.35
N LEU A 331 15.24 16.06 -15.27
CA LEU A 331 16.26 17.02 -14.92
C LEU A 331 17.40 17.01 -15.95
N ALA A 332 17.92 15.84 -16.31
CA ALA A 332 18.93 15.77 -17.36
C ALA A 332 18.38 16.29 -18.69
N ALA A 333 17.11 16.02 -19.03
CA ALA A 333 16.52 16.56 -20.26
C ALA A 333 16.45 18.09 -20.24
N ALA A 334 16.05 18.68 -19.10
CA ALA A 334 15.98 20.12 -18.92
C ALA A 334 17.37 20.79 -18.93
N VAL A 335 18.35 20.22 -18.24
CA VAL A 335 19.72 20.74 -18.17
C VAL A 335 20.43 20.66 -19.52
N LEU A 336 20.16 19.61 -20.30
CA LEU A 336 20.78 19.42 -21.61
C LEU A 336 20.08 20.20 -22.73
N GLN A 337 18.84 20.66 -22.53
CA GLN A 337 18.06 21.39 -23.54
C GLN A 337 18.77 22.62 -24.14
N PRO A 338 19.48 23.48 -23.36
CA PRO A 338 20.20 24.63 -23.90
C PRO A 338 21.38 24.28 -24.81
N LEU A 339 21.92 23.06 -24.70
CA LEU A 339 23.07 22.61 -25.48
C LEU A 339 22.70 22.20 -26.92
N GLY A 340 21.41 22.28 -27.26
CA GLY A 340 20.86 21.93 -28.56
C GLY A 340 19.84 20.82 -28.41
N GLY A 341 18.60 21.05 -28.84
CA GLY A 341 17.58 20.00 -28.84
C GLY A 341 17.96 18.81 -29.73
N GLY A 342 17.21 17.71 -29.66
CA GLY A 342 17.46 16.57 -30.53
C GLY A 342 16.76 15.31 -30.09
N ALA A 343 16.99 14.22 -30.83
CA ALA A 343 16.42 12.91 -30.54
C ALA A 343 16.79 12.44 -29.12
N ILE A 344 18.03 12.66 -28.67
CA ILE A 344 18.51 12.24 -27.34
C ILE A 344 17.71 12.87 -26.21
N ILE A 345 17.62 14.21 -26.19
CA ILE A 345 16.91 14.94 -25.13
C ILE A 345 15.41 14.61 -25.17
N ASN A 346 14.84 14.41 -26.37
CA ASN A 346 13.47 13.94 -26.54
C ASN A 346 13.27 12.54 -25.95
N SER A 347 14.17 11.60 -26.23
CA SER A 347 14.12 10.24 -25.66
C SER A 347 14.16 10.28 -24.13
N LEU A 348 15.00 11.14 -23.57
CA LEU A 348 15.13 11.32 -22.14
C LEU A 348 13.86 11.89 -21.49
N SER A 349 13.24 12.89 -22.13
CA SER A 349 11.93 13.44 -21.70
C SER A 349 10.80 12.40 -21.84
N ILE A 350 10.82 11.58 -22.89
CA ILE A 350 9.85 10.49 -23.10
C ILE A 350 9.92 9.49 -21.93
N ILE A 351 11.12 9.03 -21.57
CA ILE A 351 11.29 8.12 -20.43
C ILE A 351 10.89 8.78 -19.12
N GLY A 352 11.34 10.01 -18.85
CA GLY A 352 10.96 10.74 -17.64
C GLY A 352 9.44 10.83 -17.47
N LYS A 353 8.70 11.12 -18.54
CA LYS A 353 7.23 11.12 -18.52
C LYS A 353 6.64 9.72 -18.35
N ALA A 354 7.19 8.72 -19.02
CA ALA A 354 6.71 7.33 -18.91
C ALA A 354 6.84 6.80 -17.48
N VAL A 355 7.95 7.09 -16.79
CA VAL A 355 8.17 6.73 -15.38
C VAL A 355 7.14 7.41 -14.46
N ILE A 356 6.72 8.65 -14.75
CA ILE A 356 5.65 9.32 -13.99
C ILE A 356 4.31 8.56 -14.11
N PHE A 357 3.99 8.00 -15.28
CA PHE A 357 2.78 7.17 -15.43
C PHE A 357 2.87 5.86 -14.63
N ILE A 358 4.07 5.28 -14.49
CA ILE A 358 4.29 4.11 -13.60
C ILE A 358 4.06 4.51 -12.14
N PHE A 359 4.61 5.65 -11.71
CA PHE A 359 4.38 6.17 -10.36
C PHE A 359 2.89 6.38 -10.08
N ALA A 360 2.14 6.97 -11.03
CA ALA A 360 0.70 7.16 -10.91
C ALA A 360 -0.06 5.82 -10.80
N ALA A 361 0.36 4.80 -11.55
CA ALA A 361 -0.21 3.45 -11.42
C ALA A 361 0.02 2.85 -10.03
N LEU A 362 1.25 2.92 -9.52
CA LEU A 362 1.59 2.46 -8.18
C LEU A 362 0.80 3.19 -7.08
N ALA A 363 0.75 4.53 -7.16
CA ALA A 363 0.01 5.35 -6.20
C ALA A 363 -1.49 5.02 -6.21
N THR A 364 -2.06 4.71 -7.38
CA THR A 364 -3.47 4.34 -7.51
C THR A 364 -3.77 3.01 -6.82
N VAL A 365 -2.89 2.01 -6.94
CA VAL A 365 -3.04 0.73 -6.20
C VAL A 365 -2.96 0.96 -4.70
N CYS A 366 -1.96 1.72 -4.25
CA CYS A 366 -1.83 2.06 -2.84
C CYS A 366 -3.12 2.71 -2.31
N LEU A 367 -3.69 3.66 -3.07
CA LEU A 367 -4.93 4.32 -2.70
C LEU A 367 -6.11 3.34 -2.63
N MET A 368 -6.25 2.43 -3.60
CA MET A 368 -7.28 1.38 -3.58
C MET A 368 -7.19 0.55 -2.30
N PHE A 369 -6.02 0.02 -1.97
CA PHE A 369 -5.87 -0.85 -0.80
C PHE A 369 -6.01 -0.07 0.52
N PHE A 370 -5.50 1.16 0.56
CA PHE A 370 -5.72 2.07 1.68
C PHE A 370 -7.22 2.26 1.95
N LEU A 371 -8.01 2.51 0.90
CA LEU A 371 -9.47 2.68 1.02
C LEU A 371 -10.17 1.38 1.44
N ALA A 372 -9.72 0.23 0.94
CA ALA A 372 -10.27 -1.06 1.33
C ALA A 372 -10.10 -1.33 2.84
N ILE A 373 -8.88 -1.12 3.38
CA ILE A 373 -8.64 -1.26 4.82
C ILE A 373 -9.45 -0.23 5.61
N THR A 374 -9.45 1.03 5.18
CA THR A 374 -10.16 2.12 5.86
C THR A 374 -11.66 1.83 5.98
N ILE A 375 -12.30 1.39 4.90
CA ILE A 375 -13.74 1.11 4.88
C ILE A 375 -14.08 -0.12 5.73
N MET A 376 -13.23 -1.14 5.72
CA MET A 376 -13.39 -2.32 6.57
C MET A 376 -13.31 -1.99 8.07
N VAL A 377 -12.35 -1.14 8.46
CA VAL A 377 -12.24 -0.65 9.85
C VAL A 377 -13.45 0.22 10.22
N ALA A 378 -13.88 1.11 9.31
CA ALA A 378 -15.01 2.01 9.52
C ALA A 378 -16.35 1.28 9.64
N ALA A 379 -16.61 0.26 8.81
CA ALA A 379 -17.87 -0.49 8.81
C ALA A 379 -18.17 -1.11 10.18
N GLY A 380 -17.16 -1.68 10.84
CA GLY A 380 -17.30 -2.22 12.19
C GLY A 380 -17.53 -1.16 13.28
N ASN A 381 -17.11 0.10 13.08
CA ASN A 381 -17.36 1.19 14.05
C ASN A 381 -18.77 1.78 13.85
N LEU A 382 -19.20 1.94 12.60
CA LEU A 382 -20.52 2.49 12.25
C LEU A 382 -21.67 1.57 12.70
N SER A 383 -21.51 0.26 12.54
CA SER A 383 -22.46 -0.74 13.05
C SER A 383 -22.75 -0.55 14.55
N LEU A 384 -21.76 -0.12 15.33
CA LEU A 384 -21.89 0.10 16.78
C LEU A 384 -22.42 1.49 17.14
N MET A 385 -22.18 2.51 16.32
CA MET A 385 -22.74 3.85 16.54
C MET A 385 -24.25 3.91 16.30
N MET A 386 -24.79 3.01 15.48
CA MET A 386 -26.25 2.88 15.28
C MET A 386 -26.96 2.06 16.38
N ARG A 387 -26.27 1.75 17.48
CA ARG A 387 -26.80 1.01 18.64
C ARG A 387 -27.95 1.75 19.33
#